data_AF-A0A1Q7E3A4-F1
#
_entry.id   AF-A0A1Q7E3A4-F1
#
_cell.length_a   1.000
_cell.length_b   1.000
_cell.length_c   1.000
_cell.angle_alpha   90.00
_cell.angle_beta   90.00
_cell.angle_gamma   90.00
#
_symmetry.space_group_name_H-M   'P 1'
#
loop_
_entity.id
_entity.type
_entity.pdbx_description
1 polymer ?
#
loop_
_entity_poly.entity_id
_entity_poly.type
_entity_poly.pdbx_seq_one_letter_code
_entity_poly.pdbx_strand_id
1 'polypeptide(L)'
;MRWVGIAGTAAVLAVAACSPTDRPNGVAPPPQFAHDPDPNGTPNLIVDGKRLADSWVIYDHFLDASLCSVQEGGVTPGVRRVLRFTVTTPNIGDADVNIGDPLAHVAANDGLFEFATCHNHFHFRHYATYELLSADRSKIWRAAKHGFCMIDVTPWQSTGGVGSWVYRICGTKTIHGNQGISVGYADTYFKWLGGQYFVLDGGDGQEPVPPGDYIIRITVNPPFQLDPNDPNDFACPHTDSNGFCHMLLESNYSDNVAEVQITIPDHTGKTGFGPGGGQDPPVDEPSDDENRPDK
;
A
#
# COMPACT_ATOMS: atom_id res chain seq x y z
N MET A 1 -75.28 14.80 -51.00
CA MET A 1 -75.19 13.59 -50.15
C MET A 1 -73.84 12.93 -50.41
N ARG A 2 -72.83 13.26 -49.59
CA ARG A 2 -71.52 12.59 -49.61
C ARG A 2 -71.03 12.52 -48.16
N TRP A 3 -71.04 11.31 -47.64
CA TRP A 3 -70.48 10.93 -46.35
C TRP A 3 -68.96 10.90 -46.49
N VAL A 4 -68.25 11.53 -45.55
CA VAL A 4 -66.79 11.39 -45.40
C VAL A 4 -66.57 10.55 -44.15
N GLY A 5 -66.10 9.32 -44.34
CA GLY A 5 -65.74 8.40 -43.27
C GLY A 5 -64.43 8.81 -42.61
N ILE A 6 -64.42 8.84 -41.28
CA ILE A 6 -63.25 9.09 -40.45
C ILE A 6 -62.49 7.75 -40.33
N ALA A 7 -61.29 7.68 -40.90
CA ALA A 7 -60.38 6.56 -40.70
C ALA A 7 -59.61 6.77 -39.39
N GLY A 8 -59.85 5.90 -38.40
CA GLY A 8 -59.10 5.86 -37.15
C GLY A 8 -57.76 5.15 -37.36
N THR A 9 -56.66 5.87 -37.18
CA THR A 9 -55.30 5.29 -37.09
C THR A 9 -55.08 4.73 -35.68
N ALA A 10 -54.97 3.42 -35.58
CA ALA A 10 -54.50 2.73 -34.38
C ALA A 10 -53.00 2.97 -34.21
N ALA A 11 -52.60 3.65 -33.13
CA ALA A 11 -51.20 3.78 -32.73
C ALA A 11 -50.75 2.47 -32.08
N VAL A 12 -49.85 1.75 -32.75
CA VAL A 12 -49.15 0.60 -32.18
C VAL A 12 -48.11 1.13 -31.20
N LEU A 13 -48.36 1.01 -29.89
CA LEU A 13 -47.33 1.17 -28.87
C LEU A 13 -46.37 -0.02 -28.98
N ALA A 14 -45.20 0.20 -29.59
CA ALA A 14 -44.08 -0.70 -29.46
C ALA A 14 -43.53 -0.61 -28.04
N VAL A 15 -43.86 -1.58 -27.20
CA VAL A 15 -43.19 -1.79 -25.92
C VAL A 15 -41.78 -2.30 -26.26
N ALA A 16 -40.79 -1.42 -26.17
CA ALA A 16 -39.40 -1.80 -26.24
C ALA A 16 -39.06 -2.65 -25.01
N ALA A 17 -39.13 -3.97 -25.17
CA ALA A 17 -38.60 -4.90 -24.20
C ALA A 17 -37.09 -4.66 -24.10
N CYS A 18 -36.63 -4.15 -22.96
CA CYS A 18 -35.21 -4.11 -22.65
C CYS A 18 -34.71 -5.55 -22.55
N SER A 19 -33.98 -6.03 -23.55
CA SER A 19 -33.22 -7.27 -23.47
C SER A 19 -32.14 -7.11 -22.39
N PRO A 20 -31.92 -8.10 -21.49
CA PRO A 20 -30.91 -8.02 -20.43
C PRO A 20 -29.47 -8.24 -20.95
N THR A 21 -29.22 -7.93 -22.22
CA THR A 21 -27.92 -8.11 -22.88
C THR A 21 -27.36 -6.74 -23.25
N ASP A 22 -27.00 -5.96 -22.24
CA ASP A 22 -26.04 -4.84 -22.33
C ASP A 22 -25.65 -4.43 -20.91
N ARG A 23 -25.10 -5.39 -20.15
CA ARG A 23 -24.04 -5.04 -19.21
C ARG A 23 -22.77 -5.18 -20.02
N PRO A 24 -21.97 -4.13 -20.26
CA PRO A 24 -20.64 -4.35 -20.78
C PRO A 24 -19.93 -5.23 -19.75
N ASN A 25 -19.65 -6.48 -20.11
CA ASN A 25 -18.58 -7.29 -19.50
C ASN A 25 -17.20 -6.69 -19.88
N GLY A 26 -17.13 -5.38 -20.03
CA GLY A 26 -15.94 -4.66 -20.42
C GLY A 26 -15.11 -4.47 -19.16
N VAL A 27 -14.02 -5.23 -19.07
CA VAL A 27 -12.89 -4.81 -18.25
C VAL A 27 -12.56 -3.36 -18.62
N ALA A 28 -12.29 -2.52 -17.63
CA ALA A 28 -11.94 -1.11 -17.85
C ALA A 28 -10.81 -0.99 -18.90
N PRO A 29 -10.71 0.11 -19.67
CA PRO A 29 -9.57 0.32 -20.56
C PRO A 29 -8.24 0.21 -19.78
N PRO A 30 -7.13 -0.13 -20.46
CA PRO A 30 -5.82 -0.19 -19.81
C PRO A 30 -5.47 1.17 -19.18
N PRO A 31 -4.66 1.16 -18.12
CA PRO A 31 -4.24 2.38 -17.42
C PRO A 31 -3.52 3.34 -18.38
N GLN A 32 -3.78 4.63 -18.21
CA GLN A 32 -3.10 5.69 -18.96
C GLN A 32 -1.82 6.08 -18.22
N PHE A 33 -0.70 6.17 -18.95
CA PHE A 33 0.59 6.64 -18.43
C PHE A 33 0.89 8.06 -18.94
N ALA A 34 1.70 8.83 -18.20
CA ALA A 34 2.15 10.12 -18.70
C ALA A 34 3.30 9.99 -19.72
N HIS A 35 4.03 8.88 -19.67
CA HIS A 35 5.02 8.44 -20.65
C HIS A 35 5.23 6.92 -20.56
N ASP A 36 5.98 6.34 -21.48
CA ASP A 36 6.26 4.90 -21.47
C ASP A 36 7.12 4.51 -20.24
N PRO A 37 6.81 3.40 -19.55
CA PRO A 37 7.67 2.84 -18.52
C PRO A 37 9.10 2.63 -19.02
N ASP A 38 10.10 2.85 -18.18
CA ASP A 38 11.50 2.56 -18.51
C ASP A 38 12.04 1.34 -17.73
N PRO A 39 11.83 0.11 -18.23
CA PRO A 39 12.33 -1.09 -17.57
C PRO A 39 13.81 -1.39 -17.89
N ASN A 40 14.51 -0.54 -18.67
CA ASN A 40 15.85 -0.86 -19.17
C ASN A 40 16.94 -0.42 -18.19
N GLY A 41 17.36 -1.34 -17.32
CA GLY A 41 18.38 -1.07 -16.30
C GLY A 41 18.08 -1.90 -15.08
N THR A 42 18.35 -1.36 -13.90
CA THR A 42 18.02 -2.02 -12.65
C THR A 42 17.55 -1.03 -11.60
N PRO A 43 16.35 -1.23 -11.01
CA PRO A 43 15.88 -0.43 -9.89
C PRO A 43 16.83 -0.45 -8.70
N ASN A 44 16.67 0.53 -7.81
CA ASN A 44 17.27 0.55 -6.48
C ASN A 44 16.35 1.31 -5.53
N LEU A 45 15.70 0.59 -4.62
CA LEU A 45 14.81 1.11 -3.61
C LEU A 45 15.55 1.32 -2.31
N ILE A 46 15.47 2.54 -1.81
CA ILE A 46 15.93 2.88 -0.46
C ILE A 46 14.74 3.21 0.42
N VAL A 47 14.98 3.36 1.72
CA VAL A 47 14.02 3.96 2.65
C VAL A 47 14.51 5.36 3.03
N ASP A 48 13.66 6.38 2.92
CA ASP A 48 13.97 7.72 3.42
C ASP A 48 13.95 7.74 4.96
N GLY A 49 15.10 7.43 5.56
CA GLY A 49 15.29 7.43 7.00
C GLY A 49 15.09 8.82 7.64
N LYS A 50 15.29 9.92 6.90
CA LYS A 50 15.04 11.26 7.41
C LYS A 50 13.54 11.50 7.55
N ARG A 51 12.75 11.17 6.53
CA ARG A 51 11.29 11.28 6.59
C ARG A 51 10.71 10.40 7.68
N LEU A 52 11.25 9.19 7.87
CA LEU A 52 10.88 8.31 8.96
C LEU A 52 11.16 8.96 10.33
N ALA A 53 12.36 9.50 10.52
CA ALA A 53 12.79 10.14 11.75
C ALA A 53 11.94 11.37 12.12
N ASP A 54 11.52 12.16 11.14
CA ASP A 54 10.79 13.40 11.36
C ASP A 54 9.26 13.22 11.52
N SER A 55 8.72 12.01 11.28
CA SER A 55 7.27 11.82 11.10
C SER A 55 6.58 10.95 12.14
N TRP A 56 7.30 10.23 12.98
CA TRP A 56 6.68 9.29 13.90
C TRP A 56 5.96 9.98 15.07
N VAL A 57 4.88 9.36 15.56
CA VAL A 57 4.05 9.87 16.65
C VAL A 57 3.37 8.74 17.42
N ILE A 58 3.31 8.87 18.74
CA ILE A 58 2.69 7.92 19.67
C ILE A 58 1.51 8.58 20.37
N TYR A 59 0.35 7.93 20.36
CA TYR A 59 -0.85 8.42 21.05
C TYR A 59 -1.87 7.29 21.31
N ASP A 60 -2.97 7.59 22.01
CA ASP A 60 -4.11 6.67 22.11
C ASP A 60 -5.08 6.95 20.96
N HIS A 61 -5.32 5.95 20.13
CA HIS A 61 -6.25 6.03 19.01
C HIS A 61 -7.45 5.13 19.28
N PHE A 62 -8.67 5.63 19.04
CA PHE A 62 -9.84 4.78 19.01
C PHE A 62 -9.91 4.09 17.65
N LEU A 63 -9.68 2.78 17.64
CA LEU A 63 -9.79 1.96 16.43
C LEU A 63 -11.17 1.32 16.36
N ASP A 64 -12.02 1.81 15.45
CA ASP A 64 -13.35 1.26 15.22
C ASP A 64 -13.27 -0.13 14.55
N ALA A 65 -14.21 -1.02 14.89
CA ALA A 65 -14.25 -2.38 14.35
C ALA A 65 -14.46 -2.44 12.82
N SER A 66 -15.00 -1.38 12.22
CA SER A 66 -15.21 -1.27 10.78
C SER A 66 -13.96 -0.85 10.00
N LEU A 67 -12.90 -0.39 10.66
CA LEU A 67 -11.66 0.02 9.99
C LEU A 67 -10.98 -1.19 9.34
N CYS A 68 -10.51 -1.02 8.12
CA CYS A 68 -9.78 -2.06 7.39
C CYS A 68 -8.48 -2.44 8.09
N SER A 69 -7.78 -1.47 8.66
CA SER A 69 -6.57 -1.69 9.46
C SER A 69 -6.81 -2.60 10.68
N VAL A 70 -8.03 -2.58 11.23
CA VAL A 70 -8.44 -3.44 12.35
C VAL A 70 -8.77 -4.85 11.85
N GLN A 71 -9.51 -4.96 10.75
CA GLN A 71 -9.92 -6.25 10.18
C GLN A 71 -8.75 -7.02 9.57
N GLU A 72 -7.98 -6.35 8.70
CA GLU A 72 -6.85 -6.95 7.99
C GLU A 72 -5.66 -7.16 8.92
N GLY A 73 -5.46 -6.27 9.89
CA GLY A 73 -4.37 -6.36 10.86
C GLY A 73 -4.65 -7.23 12.09
N GLY A 74 -5.86 -7.82 12.21
CA GLY A 74 -6.24 -8.61 13.38
C GLY A 74 -6.18 -7.84 14.71
N VAL A 75 -6.34 -6.51 14.65
CA VAL A 75 -6.27 -5.65 15.83
C VAL A 75 -7.60 -5.71 16.57
N THR A 76 -7.56 -5.82 17.90
CA THR A 76 -8.78 -5.79 18.71
C THR A 76 -9.35 -4.37 18.70
N PRO A 77 -10.64 -4.15 18.38
CA PRO A 77 -11.24 -2.82 18.38
C PRO A 77 -11.15 -2.11 19.74
N GLY A 78 -11.26 -0.78 19.73
CA GLY A 78 -11.25 0.07 20.93
C GLY A 78 -10.06 1.01 20.99
N VAL A 79 -9.85 1.64 22.16
CA VAL A 79 -8.71 2.53 22.36
C VAL A 79 -7.42 1.71 22.39
N ARG A 80 -6.47 2.04 21.52
CA ARG A 80 -5.16 1.43 21.42
C ARG A 80 -4.04 2.44 21.52
N ARG A 81 -2.97 2.07 22.24
CA ARG A 81 -1.70 2.80 22.14
C ARG A 81 -1.04 2.43 20.81
N VAL A 82 -0.87 3.42 19.93
CA VAL A 82 -0.26 3.20 18.61
C VAL A 82 0.97 4.07 18.40
N LEU A 83 1.95 3.53 17.67
CA LEU A 83 3.08 4.27 17.09
C LEU A 83 2.87 4.36 15.58
N ARG A 84 2.54 5.55 15.08
CA ARG A 84 2.40 5.86 13.64
C ARG A 84 3.67 6.46 13.08
N PHE A 85 3.92 6.28 11.79
CA PHE A 85 5.14 6.72 11.13
C PHE A 85 4.94 6.83 9.61
N THR A 86 5.65 7.73 8.94
CA THR A 86 5.65 7.78 7.47
C THR A 86 6.79 6.93 6.92
N VAL A 87 6.49 6.12 5.91
CA VAL A 87 7.50 5.41 5.12
C VAL A 87 7.49 5.98 3.71
N THR A 88 8.65 6.36 3.21
CA THR A 88 8.86 6.80 1.84
C THR A 88 9.97 5.94 1.27
N THR A 89 9.70 5.32 0.12
CA THR A 89 10.59 4.34 -0.53
C THR A 89 10.91 4.78 -1.95
N PRO A 90 11.95 5.62 -2.12
CA PRO A 90 12.38 6.12 -3.43
C PRO A 90 13.04 5.06 -4.30
N ASN A 91 12.79 5.11 -5.61
CA ASN A 91 13.61 4.45 -6.61
C ASN A 91 14.74 5.39 -7.08
N ILE A 92 15.95 5.06 -6.67
CA ILE A 92 17.21 5.75 -7.01
C ILE A 92 18.06 4.99 -8.04
N GLY A 93 17.50 3.94 -8.64
CA GLY A 93 18.13 3.15 -9.71
C GLY A 93 18.17 3.89 -11.05
N ASP A 94 18.54 3.15 -12.10
CA ASP A 94 18.54 3.65 -13.48
C ASP A 94 17.40 3.08 -14.35
N ALA A 95 16.46 2.34 -13.73
CA ALA A 95 15.23 1.86 -14.35
C ALA A 95 14.06 1.84 -13.37
N ASP A 96 12.85 1.85 -13.91
CA ASP A 96 11.59 1.77 -13.17
C ASP A 96 11.44 0.40 -12.50
N VAL A 97 10.87 0.39 -11.29
CA VAL A 97 10.23 -0.82 -10.78
C VAL A 97 8.95 -1.01 -11.60
N ASN A 98 8.98 -1.91 -12.58
CA ASN A 98 7.85 -2.15 -13.47
C ASN A 98 7.19 -3.50 -13.16
N ILE A 99 6.19 -3.50 -12.27
CA ILE A 99 5.45 -4.73 -11.93
C ILE A 99 4.35 -4.95 -12.97
N GLY A 100 3.52 -3.93 -13.21
CA GLY A 100 2.46 -3.97 -14.22
C GLY A 100 1.08 -4.20 -13.63
N ASP A 101 0.21 -4.87 -14.41
CA ASP A 101 -1.20 -5.02 -14.08
C ASP A 101 -1.46 -6.24 -13.17
N PRO A 102 -1.96 -6.05 -11.93
CA PRO A 102 -2.25 -7.16 -11.02
C PRO A 102 -3.22 -8.20 -11.57
N LEU A 103 -4.17 -7.81 -12.43
CA LEU A 103 -5.10 -8.78 -13.04
C LEU A 103 -4.37 -9.76 -13.98
N ALA A 104 -3.31 -9.32 -14.65
CA ALA A 104 -2.48 -10.19 -15.47
C ALA A 104 -1.71 -11.21 -14.61
N HIS A 105 -1.16 -10.77 -13.49
CA HIS A 105 -0.43 -11.63 -12.54
C HIS A 105 -1.35 -12.66 -11.86
N VAL A 106 -2.54 -12.24 -11.44
CA VAL A 106 -3.55 -13.15 -10.89
C VAL A 106 -4.00 -14.17 -11.93
N ALA A 107 -4.19 -13.76 -13.19
CA ALA A 107 -4.53 -14.68 -14.28
C ALA A 107 -3.39 -15.67 -14.58
N ALA A 108 -2.13 -15.24 -14.42
CA ALA A 108 -0.94 -16.09 -14.55
C ALA A 108 -0.71 -17.00 -13.33
N ASN A 109 -1.35 -16.71 -12.20
CA ASN A 109 -1.16 -17.40 -10.92
C ASN A 109 0.33 -17.45 -10.51
N ASP A 110 1.01 -16.31 -10.59
CA ASP A 110 2.44 -16.20 -10.27
C ASP A 110 2.73 -15.87 -8.80
N GLY A 111 1.70 -15.56 -8.01
CA GLY A 111 1.80 -15.35 -6.56
C GLY A 111 2.33 -13.98 -6.16
N LEU A 112 2.44 -13.01 -7.07
CA LEU A 112 2.95 -11.67 -6.74
C LEU A 112 1.94 -10.79 -5.97
N PHE A 113 0.65 -11.01 -6.22
CA PHE A 113 -0.42 -10.18 -5.67
C PHE A 113 -1.38 -10.97 -4.80
N GLU A 114 -1.88 -10.31 -3.76
CA GLU A 114 -3.06 -10.71 -3.02
C GLU A 114 -4.14 -9.63 -3.09
N PHE A 115 -5.40 -10.02 -2.96
CA PHE A 115 -6.50 -9.07 -3.00
C PHE A 115 -6.90 -8.65 -1.59
N ALA A 116 -6.71 -7.37 -1.28
CA ALA A 116 -7.17 -6.75 -0.05
C ALA A 116 -8.69 -6.51 -0.14
N THR A 117 -9.46 -7.32 0.56
CA THR A 117 -10.93 -7.26 0.43
C THR A 117 -11.50 -5.98 1.03
N CYS A 118 -10.88 -5.43 2.07
CA CYS A 118 -11.42 -4.26 2.73
C CYS A 118 -11.13 -2.97 1.93
N HIS A 119 -9.93 -2.85 1.35
CA HIS A 119 -9.60 -1.72 0.47
C HIS A 119 -10.01 -1.91 -1.00
N ASN A 120 -10.45 -3.11 -1.37
CA ASN A 120 -10.92 -3.47 -2.72
C ASN A 120 -9.87 -3.25 -3.84
N HIS A 121 -8.58 -3.42 -3.53
CA HIS A 121 -7.50 -3.39 -4.51
C HIS A 121 -6.46 -4.49 -4.27
N PHE A 122 -5.54 -4.64 -5.22
CA PHE A 122 -4.45 -5.61 -5.10
C PHE A 122 -3.26 -5.06 -4.31
N HIS A 123 -2.75 -5.88 -3.41
CA HIS A 123 -1.51 -5.66 -2.68
C HIS A 123 -0.39 -6.50 -3.28
N PHE A 124 0.75 -5.87 -3.55
CA PHE A 124 2.00 -6.55 -3.85
C PHE A 124 2.57 -7.18 -2.57
N ARG A 125 2.90 -8.47 -2.65
CA ARG A 125 3.41 -9.24 -1.50
C ARG A 125 4.85 -8.87 -1.20
N HIS A 126 5.24 -8.99 0.08
CA HIS A 126 6.62 -8.78 0.54
C HIS A 126 7.27 -7.46 0.10
N TYR A 127 6.48 -6.39 -0.08
CA TYR A 127 7.03 -5.10 -0.50
C TYR A 127 7.89 -4.44 0.57
N ALA A 128 7.41 -4.40 1.82
CA ALA A 128 8.15 -3.81 2.92
C ALA A 128 7.84 -4.53 4.23
N THR A 129 8.84 -4.57 5.11
CA THR A 129 8.73 -5.09 6.46
C THR A 129 8.93 -3.97 7.46
N TYR A 130 7.97 -3.84 8.39
CA TYR A 130 7.99 -2.84 9.45
C TYR A 130 8.23 -3.52 10.79
N GLU A 131 9.37 -3.22 11.40
CA GLU A 131 9.81 -3.79 12.67
C GLU A 131 10.05 -2.70 13.71
N LEU A 132 9.67 -2.98 14.95
CA LEU A 132 10.08 -2.24 16.12
C LEU A 132 10.99 -3.16 16.93
N LEU A 133 12.22 -2.73 17.18
CA LEU A 133 13.19 -3.51 17.95
C LEU A 133 13.39 -2.88 19.33
N SER A 134 13.56 -3.71 20.34
CA SER A 134 14.10 -3.25 21.62
C SER A 134 15.50 -2.63 21.42
N ALA A 135 15.93 -1.73 22.31
CA ALA A 135 17.25 -1.09 22.21
C ALA A 135 18.42 -2.10 22.13
N ASP A 136 18.30 -3.25 22.80
CA ASP A 136 19.27 -4.35 22.76
C ASP A 136 19.07 -5.31 21.58
N ARG A 137 18.05 -5.07 20.74
CA ARG A 137 17.64 -5.89 19.58
C ARG A 137 17.25 -7.34 19.92
N SER A 138 16.98 -7.64 21.19
CA SER A 138 16.59 -8.98 21.63
C SER A 138 15.13 -9.32 21.30
N LYS A 139 14.28 -8.30 21.11
CA LYS A 139 12.86 -8.47 20.81
C LYS A 139 12.45 -7.63 19.62
N ILE A 140 11.57 -8.21 18.80
CA ILE A 140 11.03 -7.61 17.58
C ILE A 140 9.52 -7.67 17.66
N TRP A 141 8.87 -6.54 17.39
CA TRP A 141 7.45 -6.44 17.11
C TRP A 141 7.27 -6.08 15.63
N ARG A 142 6.22 -6.60 15.00
CA ARG A 142 5.89 -6.28 13.60
C ARG A 142 4.64 -5.42 13.52
N ALA A 143 4.59 -4.52 12.54
CA ALA A 143 3.33 -3.85 12.24
C ALA A 143 2.32 -4.84 11.66
N ALA A 144 1.03 -4.59 11.86
CA ALA A 144 -0.05 -5.44 11.35
C ALA A 144 -0.33 -5.25 9.83
N LYS A 145 0.54 -4.54 9.11
CA LYS A 145 0.38 -4.26 7.68
C LYS A 145 0.96 -5.41 6.85
N HIS A 146 0.10 -6.08 6.08
CA HIS A 146 0.47 -7.28 5.32
C HIS A 146 0.71 -7.03 3.83
N GLY A 147 0.21 -5.93 3.27
CA GLY A 147 0.31 -5.68 1.83
C GLY A 147 0.28 -4.21 1.45
N PHE A 148 0.70 -3.94 0.22
CA PHE A 148 1.02 -2.60 -0.26
C PHE A 148 0.59 -2.42 -1.72
N CYS A 149 0.07 -1.25 -2.05
CA CYS A 149 -0.07 -0.81 -3.42
C CYS A 149 1.12 0.08 -3.79
N MET A 150 1.89 -0.31 -4.80
CA MET A 150 3.09 0.41 -5.23
C MET A 150 2.78 1.39 -6.37
N ILE A 151 2.87 2.69 -6.10
CA ILE A 151 2.58 3.77 -7.07
C ILE A 151 3.50 4.98 -6.89
N ASP A 152 3.55 5.83 -7.91
CA ASP A 152 4.25 7.12 -7.91
C ASP A 152 3.47 8.16 -7.09
N VAL A 153 3.83 8.29 -5.81
CA VAL A 153 3.24 9.27 -4.89
C VAL A 153 4.09 10.54 -4.81
N THR A 154 5.32 10.42 -4.31
CA THR A 154 6.17 11.57 -4.00
C THR A 154 7.30 11.68 -5.02
N PRO A 155 7.44 12.82 -5.73
CA PRO A 155 8.64 13.12 -6.51
C PRO A 155 9.90 13.06 -5.65
N TRP A 156 10.90 12.30 -6.08
CA TRP A 156 12.18 12.14 -5.41
C TRP A 156 13.32 12.67 -6.27
N GLN A 157 14.05 13.68 -5.78
CA GLN A 157 15.08 14.32 -6.57
C GLN A 157 16.29 13.40 -6.78
N SER A 158 16.41 12.84 -7.98
CA SER A 158 17.69 12.45 -8.55
C SER A 158 18.25 13.63 -9.35
N THR A 159 19.58 13.72 -9.50
CA THR A 159 20.23 14.76 -10.29
C THR A 159 19.72 14.69 -11.74
N GLY A 160 18.92 15.68 -12.16
CA GLY A 160 18.31 15.70 -13.52
C GLY A 160 16.87 16.21 -13.56
N GLY A 161 16.19 16.28 -12.40
CA GLY A 161 14.77 16.60 -12.31
C GLY A 161 13.93 15.33 -12.24
N VAL A 162 12.66 15.47 -11.86
CA VAL A 162 11.72 14.34 -11.78
C VAL A 162 10.90 14.30 -13.07
N GLY A 163 10.85 13.14 -13.72
CA GLY A 163 9.96 12.90 -14.86
C GLY A 163 8.48 13.03 -14.45
N SER A 164 7.55 12.89 -15.39
CA SER A 164 6.15 12.72 -14.99
C SER A 164 5.95 11.31 -14.42
N TRP A 165 4.91 11.09 -13.63
CA TRP A 165 4.53 9.77 -13.13
C TRP A 165 4.22 8.75 -14.26
N VAL A 166 4.38 7.46 -13.97
CA VAL A 166 3.94 6.32 -14.80
C VAL A 166 2.90 5.47 -14.05
N TYR A 167 3.16 5.15 -12.78
CA TYR A 167 2.43 4.16 -11.99
C TYR A 167 1.47 4.83 -11.01
N ARG A 168 0.15 4.61 -11.14
CA ARG A 168 -0.84 5.38 -10.36
C ARG A 168 -2.08 4.63 -9.92
N ILE A 169 -2.26 3.39 -10.33
CA ILE A 169 -3.50 2.64 -10.13
C ILE A 169 -3.18 1.29 -9.49
N CYS A 170 -3.68 1.08 -8.28
CA CYS A 170 -3.50 -0.17 -7.54
C CYS A 170 -4.15 -1.36 -8.24
N GLY A 171 -5.23 -1.12 -8.99
CA GLY A 171 -6.00 -2.15 -9.68
C GLY A 171 -6.97 -2.86 -8.73
N THR A 172 -8.12 -3.26 -9.26
CA THR A 172 -9.16 -3.99 -8.54
C THR A 172 -9.56 -5.25 -9.31
N LYS A 173 -10.49 -6.05 -8.80
CA LYS A 173 -11.03 -7.21 -9.53
C LYS A 173 -11.67 -6.86 -10.88
N THR A 174 -12.02 -5.60 -11.12
CA THR A 174 -12.70 -5.16 -12.34
C THR A 174 -12.00 -4.01 -13.06
N ILE A 175 -10.92 -3.46 -12.49
CA ILE A 175 -10.17 -2.33 -13.04
C ILE A 175 -8.71 -2.73 -13.13
N HIS A 176 -8.12 -2.61 -14.33
CA HIS A 176 -6.69 -2.85 -14.53
C HIS A 176 -5.84 -1.88 -13.70
N GLY A 177 -4.75 -2.39 -13.12
CA GLY A 177 -3.76 -1.59 -12.42
C GLY A 177 -2.51 -1.34 -13.24
N ASN A 178 -1.61 -0.55 -12.68
CA ASN A 178 -0.23 -0.36 -13.13
C ASN A 178 0.63 -0.07 -11.92
N GLN A 179 0.99 -1.12 -11.19
CA GLN A 179 1.85 -0.97 -10.02
C GLN A 179 3.32 -0.92 -10.41
N GLY A 180 4.08 -0.10 -9.69
CA GLY A 180 5.47 0.19 -9.97
C GLY A 180 5.92 1.49 -9.32
N ILE A 181 7.20 1.82 -9.49
CA ILE A 181 7.81 3.06 -9.00
C ILE A 181 8.81 3.57 -10.03
N SER A 182 8.52 4.73 -10.60
CA SER A 182 9.39 5.35 -11.60
C SER A 182 10.71 5.82 -11.00
N VAL A 183 11.76 5.86 -11.82
CA VAL A 183 13.02 6.52 -11.45
C VAL A 183 12.74 7.96 -11.03
N GLY A 184 13.23 8.35 -9.85
CA GLY A 184 12.98 9.70 -9.31
C GLY A 184 11.58 9.88 -8.74
N TYR A 185 10.84 8.80 -8.47
CA TYR A 185 9.66 8.79 -7.62
C TYR A 185 9.88 7.92 -6.39
N ALA A 186 9.01 8.12 -5.42
CA ALA A 186 8.88 7.29 -4.25
C ALA A 186 7.43 6.92 -4.04
N ASP A 187 7.22 5.67 -3.66
CA ASP A 187 5.97 5.28 -3.03
C ASP A 187 5.99 5.78 -1.59
N THR A 188 4.95 6.54 -1.20
CA THR A 188 4.85 7.11 0.14
C THR A 188 3.59 6.65 0.84
N TYR A 189 3.84 6.21 2.06
CA TYR A 189 2.90 5.75 3.04
C TYR A 189 2.89 6.72 4.21
N PHE A 190 2.14 7.81 4.09
CA PHE A 190 2.08 8.81 5.15
C PHE A 190 1.40 8.26 6.41
N LYS A 191 1.86 8.73 7.58
CA LYS A 191 1.55 8.15 8.90
C LYS A 191 0.07 7.97 9.24
N TRP A 192 -0.83 8.71 8.61
CA TRP A 192 -2.26 8.62 8.91
C TRP A 192 -3.00 7.57 8.11
N LEU A 193 -2.38 6.97 7.09
CA LEU A 193 -2.98 5.86 6.34
C LEU A 193 -3.40 4.72 7.26
N GLY A 194 -4.45 4.02 6.83
CA GLY A 194 -4.85 2.75 7.43
C GLY A 194 -3.68 1.76 7.49
N GLY A 195 -3.53 1.13 8.65
CA GLY A 195 -2.50 0.11 8.90
C GLY A 195 -1.07 0.64 9.07
N GLN A 196 -0.86 1.96 8.98
CA GLN A 196 0.47 2.57 9.09
C GLN A 196 0.89 2.81 10.56
N TYR A 197 0.87 1.74 11.37
CA TYR A 197 1.20 1.80 12.80
C TYR A 197 1.70 0.47 13.39
N PHE A 198 2.41 0.57 14.53
CA PHE A 198 2.54 -0.53 15.50
C PHE A 198 1.48 -0.39 16.59
N VAL A 199 0.94 -1.52 17.07
CA VAL A 199 0.12 -1.57 18.28
C VAL A 199 1.04 -1.85 19.46
N LEU A 200 1.02 -0.97 20.47
CA LEU A 200 1.98 -1.03 21.58
C LEU A 200 1.42 -1.70 22.84
N ASP A 201 0.10 -1.91 22.91
CA ASP A 201 -0.57 -2.44 24.10
C ASP A 201 -0.94 -3.93 24.02
N GLY A 202 -0.52 -4.61 22.94
CA GLY A 202 -0.81 -6.02 22.68
C GLY A 202 -2.21 -6.30 22.13
N GLY A 203 -2.96 -5.27 21.73
CA GLY A 203 -4.25 -5.43 21.05
C GLY A 203 -4.20 -6.20 19.73
N ASP A 204 -3.00 -6.44 19.18
CA ASP A 204 -2.71 -7.23 17.98
C ASP A 204 -2.21 -8.66 18.31
N GLY A 205 -2.24 -9.07 19.58
CA GLY A 205 -1.79 -10.39 20.02
C GLY A 205 -0.28 -10.51 20.26
N GLN A 206 0.50 -9.45 20.04
CA GLN A 206 1.90 -9.40 20.44
C GLN A 206 2.01 -9.02 21.94
N GLU A 207 3.16 -9.32 22.56
CA GLU A 207 3.41 -8.85 23.92
C GLU A 207 3.40 -7.31 23.97
N PRO A 208 2.84 -6.66 25.01
CA PRO A 208 2.89 -5.21 25.13
C PRO A 208 4.31 -4.65 25.05
N VAL A 209 4.44 -3.47 24.44
CA VAL A 209 5.69 -2.71 24.32
C VAL A 209 5.79 -1.78 25.53
N PRO A 210 6.70 -2.04 26.50
CA PRO A 210 6.86 -1.13 27.63
C PRO A 210 7.52 0.20 27.21
N PRO A 211 7.42 1.23 28.05
CA PRO A 211 8.17 2.48 27.87
C PRO A 211 9.69 2.25 27.91
N GLY A 212 10.44 3.00 27.11
CA GLY A 212 11.88 2.83 26.96
C GLY A 212 12.40 3.25 25.59
N ASP A 213 13.65 2.87 25.29
CA ASP A 213 14.29 3.17 24.02
C ASP A 213 14.15 2.00 23.04
N TYR A 214 13.88 2.34 21.79
CA TYR A 214 13.57 1.40 20.71
C TYR A 214 14.15 1.86 19.38
N ILE A 215 14.12 0.97 18.40
CA ILE A 215 14.52 1.24 17.03
C ILE A 215 13.34 0.91 16.11
N ILE A 216 12.83 1.89 15.38
CA ILE A 216 11.98 1.60 14.22
C ILE A 216 12.92 1.17 13.09
N ARG A 217 12.71 -0.02 12.55
CA ARG A 217 13.41 -0.53 11.36
C ARG A 217 12.40 -0.78 10.26
N ILE A 218 12.70 -0.19 9.10
CA ILE A 218 11.92 -0.40 7.89
C ILE A 218 12.85 -1.01 6.85
N THR A 219 12.42 -2.10 6.23
CA THR A 219 13.13 -2.75 5.14
C THR A 219 12.23 -2.78 3.91
N VAL A 220 12.62 -2.13 2.81
CA VAL A 220 11.95 -2.27 1.50
C VAL A 220 12.51 -3.48 0.75
N ASN A 221 11.68 -4.17 -0.04
CA ASN A 221 11.99 -5.45 -0.70
C ASN A 221 12.85 -6.40 0.16
N PRO A 222 12.38 -6.71 1.39
CA PRO A 222 13.14 -7.51 2.34
C PRO A 222 13.49 -8.89 1.77
N PRO A 223 14.66 -9.45 2.14
CA PRO A 223 14.93 -10.86 1.89
C PRO A 223 13.94 -11.73 2.66
N PHE A 224 13.39 -12.75 2.02
CA PHE A 224 12.46 -13.69 2.66
C PHE A 224 12.75 -15.13 2.28
N GLN A 225 12.18 -16.05 3.04
CA GLN A 225 12.06 -17.45 2.70
C GLN A 225 10.58 -17.75 2.53
N LEU A 226 10.26 -18.60 1.56
CA LEU A 226 8.89 -19.08 1.35
C LEU A 226 8.42 -19.83 2.61
N ASP A 227 7.21 -19.52 3.08
CA ASP A 227 6.56 -20.30 4.12
C ASP A 227 6.02 -21.60 3.52
N PRO A 228 6.59 -22.77 3.85
CA PRO A 228 6.11 -24.05 3.33
C PRO A 228 4.69 -24.40 3.78
N ASN A 229 4.12 -23.66 4.74
CA ASN A 229 2.77 -23.86 5.26
C ASN A 229 1.73 -22.92 4.62
N ASP A 230 2.14 -21.87 3.90
CA ASP A 230 1.24 -21.02 3.13
C ASP A 230 1.27 -21.44 1.65
N PRO A 231 0.23 -22.11 1.13
CA PRO A 231 0.19 -22.49 -0.29
C PRO A 231 0.16 -21.31 -1.25
N ASN A 232 -0.05 -20.08 -0.76
CA ASN A 232 -0.01 -18.85 -1.55
C ASN A 232 1.35 -18.13 -1.48
N ASP A 233 2.29 -18.59 -0.65
CA ASP A 233 3.64 -18.04 -0.53
C ASP A 233 4.64 -18.88 -1.35
N PHE A 234 4.53 -18.78 -2.68
CA PHE A 234 5.37 -19.55 -3.62
C PHE A 234 6.15 -18.68 -4.60
N ALA A 235 5.92 -17.37 -4.61
CA ALA A 235 6.60 -16.45 -5.52
C ALA A 235 8.02 -16.14 -5.01
N CYS A 236 9.02 -16.48 -5.83
CA CYS A 236 10.43 -16.13 -5.59
C CYS A 236 11.08 -15.70 -6.91
N PRO A 237 10.74 -14.50 -7.43
CA PRO A 237 11.22 -14.07 -8.75
C PRO A 237 12.74 -13.91 -8.81
N HIS A 238 13.35 -13.47 -7.70
CA HIS A 238 14.77 -13.25 -7.58
C HIS A 238 15.34 -13.91 -6.33
N THR A 239 16.60 -14.31 -6.40
CA THR A 239 17.32 -14.91 -5.28
C THR A 239 18.68 -14.23 -5.12
N ASP A 240 19.02 -13.83 -3.90
CA ASP A 240 20.32 -13.24 -3.59
C ASP A 240 21.44 -14.29 -3.49
N SER A 241 22.68 -13.85 -3.25
CA SER A 241 23.82 -14.76 -3.10
C SER A 241 23.75 -15.65 -1.85
N ASN A 242 22.90 -15.32 -0.89
CA ASN A 242 22.70 -16.07 0.35
C ASN A 242 21.53 -17.06 0.25
N GLY A 243 20.81 -17.09 -0.87
CA GLY A 243 19.67 -17.97 -1.10
C GLY A 243 18.33 -17.43 -0.61
N PHE A 244 18.23 -16.15 -0.25
CA PHE A 244 16.96 -15.50 0.10
C PHE A 244 16.23 -15.03 -1.15
N CYS A 245 14.91 -15.15 -1.11
CA CYS A 245 14.03 -14.62 -2.15
C CYS A 245 13.89 -13.10 -2.02
N HIS A 246 13.74 -12.43 -3.16
CA HIS A 246 13.35 -11.04 -3.29
C HIS A 246 12.26 -10.93 -4.34
N MET A 247 11.27 -10.06 -4.11
CA MET A 247 10.17 -9.86 -5.06
C MET A 247 10.58 -8.97 -6.22
N LEU A 248 11.52 -8.06 -5.99
CA LEU A 248 12.01 -7.12 -6.99
C LEU A 248 13.51 -7.35 -7.21
N LEU A 249 13.92 -7.22 -8.47
CA LEU A 249 15.34 -7.15 -8.81
C LEU A 249 15.85 -5.75 -8.50
N GLU A 250 16.96 -5.67 -7.78
CA GLU A 250 17.61 -4.40 -7.47
C GLU A 250 19.12 -4.46 -7.72
N SER A 251 19.70 -3.31 -8.02
CA SER A 251 21.15 -3.17 -8.21
C SER A 251 21.93 -3.22 -6.90
N ASN A 252 21.26 -2.94 -5.78
CA ASN A 252 21.79 -3.01 -4.43
C ASN A 252 20.66 -3.39 -3.46
N TYR A 253 20.87 -4.41 -2.63
CA TYR A 253 19.93 -4.77 -1.55
C TYR A 253 20.41 -4.26 -0.17
N SER A 254 21.62 -3.67 -0.10
CA SER A 254 22.25 -3.31 1.19
C SER A 254 21.80 -1.95 1.74
N ASP A 255 21.15 -1.14 0.92
CA ASP A 255 20.57 0.18 1.22
C ASP A 255 19.04 0.15 1.41
N ASN A 256 18.45 -1.04 1.37
CA ASN A 256 17.02 -1.29 1.55
C ASN A 256 16.50 -1.02 2.98
N VAL A 257 17.38 -0.69 3.93
CA VAL A 257 17.03 -0.58 5.36
C VAL A 257 17.25 0.82 5.88
N ALA A 258 16.26 1.37 6.59
CA ALA A 258 16.44 2.53 7.47
C ALA A 258 16.10 2.16 8.91
N GLU A 259 16.90 2.70 9.84
CA GLU A 259 16.68 2.56 11.28
C GLU A 259 16.62 3.93 11.96
N VAL A 260 15.65 4.12 12.84
CA VAL A 260 15.45 5.35 13.62
C VAL A 260 15.32 4.99 15.09
N GLN A 261 16.19 5.57 15.92
CA GLN A 261 16.06 5.47 17.38
C GLN A 261 14.91 6.35 17.87
N ILE A 262 14.07 5.79 18.73
CA ILE A 262 12.95 6.49 19.35
C ILE A 262 12.89 6.19 20.84
N THR A 263 12.19 7.03 21.58
CA THR A 263 11.79 6.76 22.96
C THR A 263 10.27 6.61 23.01
N ILE A 264 9.79 5.53 23.59
CA ILE A 264 8.37 5.32 23.89
C ILE A 264 8.13 5.82 25.32
N PRO A 265 7.30 6.85 25.52
CA PRO A 265 7.09 7.42 26.85
C PRO A 265 6.04 6.63 27.65
N ASP A 266 6.06 6.75 28.97
CA ASP A 266 4.96 6.28 29.82
C ASP A 266 3.63 6.97 29.49
N HIS A 267 3.69 8.24 29.05
CA HIS A 267 2.55 9.09 28.73
C HIS A 267 2.79 9.91 27.47
N THR A 268 1.78 10.00 26.60
CA THR A 268 1.90 10.60 25.26
C THR A 268 1.44 12.05 25.16
N GLY A 269 0.68 12.54 26.13
CA GLY A 269 0.04 13.85 26.07
C GLY A 269 -1.15 13.90 25.08
N LYS A 270 -1.79 15.07 24.95
CA LYS A 270 -3.04 15.21 24.19
C LYS A 270 -2.85 15.13 22.66
N THR A 271 -1.73 15.62 22.15
CA THR A 271 -1.43 15.74 20.71
C THR A 271 -0.37 14.73 20.25
N GLY A 272 -0.22 13.65 21.02
CA GLY A 272 0.81 12.63 20.81
C GLY A 272 2.24 13.06 21.14
N PHE A 273 3.10 12.06 21.29
CA PHE A 273 4.53 12.21 21.56
C PHE A 273 5.35 11.81 20.34
N GLY A 274 6.35 12.63 20.00
CA GLY A 274 7.23 12.40 18.85
C GLY A 274 7.28 13.60 17.89
N PRO A 275 8.22 13.60 16.94
CA PRO A 275 8.43 14.67 15.98
C PRO A 275 7.25 14.85 15.03
N GLY A 276 6.48 13.79 14.79
CA GLY A 276 5.23 13.84 14.04
C GLY A 276 4.00 14.26 14.84
N GLY A 277 4.14 14.64 16.12
CA GLY A 277 3.05 15.09 16.97
C GLY A 277 2.65 16.55 16.74
N GLY A 278 1.93 17.11 17.72
CA GLY A 278 1.55 18.53 17.72
C GLY A 278 0.34 18.88 16.85
N GLN A 279 -0.30 17.88 16.26
CA GLN A 279 -1.61 17.98 15.63
C GLN A 279 -2.59 17.01 16.31
N ASP A 280 -3.87 17.33 16.26
CA ASP A 280 -4.89 16.37 16.68
C ASP A 280 -4.82 15.15 15.75
N PRO A 281 -4.75 13.93 16.29
CA PRO A 281 -4.83 12.74 15.48
C PRO A 281 -6.13 12.74 14.66
N PRO A 282 -6.10 12.26 13.41
CA PRO A 282 -7.30 12.17 12.62
C PRO A 282 -8.27 11.18 13.26
N VAL A 283 -9.57 11.48 13.17
CA VAL A 283 -10.64 10.62 13.68
C VAL A 283 -10.85 9.41 12.76
N ASP A 284 -10.63 9.62 11.46
CA ASP A 284 -10.74 8.61 10.41
C ASP A 284 -9.36 8.25 9.86
N GLU A 285 -9.23 7.05 9.31
CA GLU A 285 -8.03 6.63 8.59
C GLU A 285 -8.27 6.76 7.08
N PRO A 286 -7.50 7.61 6.38
CA PRO A 286 -7.51 7.61 4.92
C PRO A 286 -7.18 6.23 4.37
N SER A 287 -7.94 5.82 3.35
CA SER A 287 -7.76 4.56 2.63
C SER A 287 -6.40 4.52 1.92
N ASP A 288 -5.83 3.32 1.86
CA ASP A 288 -4.56 3.04 1.17
C ASP A 288 -4.77 2.78 -0.34
N ASP A 289 -5.46 3.66 -1.05
CA ASP A 289 -5.76 3.50 -2.49
C ASP A 289 -5.03 4.51 -3.37
N GLU A 290 -5.31 4.50 -4.68
CA GLU A 290 -4.69 5.43 -5.65
C GLU A 290 -4.93 6.94 -5.39
N ASN A 291 -5.81 7.30 -4.45
CA ASN A 291 -6.18 8.68 -4.11
C ASN A 291 -5.50 9.17 -2.82
N ARG A 292 -4.29 8.67 -2.53
CA ARG A 292 -3.54 9.11 -1.34
C ARG A 292 -3.42 10.64 -1.30
N PRO A 293 -3.67 11.29 -0.14
CA PRO A 293 -3.66 12.75 0.01
C PRO A 293 -2.34 13.45 -0.35
N ASP A 294 -1.23 12.73 -0.46
CA ASP A 294 0.11 13.23 -0.72
C ASP A 294 0.56 13.11 -2.19
N LYS A 295 -0.33 12.67 -3.09
CA LYS A 295 -0.15 12.59 -4.54
C LYS A 295 -0.48 13.89 -5.27
#